data_AF-A0A9W8WUU5-F1
#
_entry.id   AF-A0A9W8WUU5-F1
#
_cell.length_a   1.000
_cell.length_b   1.000
_cell.length_c   1.000
_cell.angle_alpha   90.00
_cell.angle_beta   90.00
_cell.angle_gamma   90.00
#
_symmetry.space_group_name_H-M   'P 1'
#
loop_
_entity.id
_entity.type
_entity.pdbx_description
1 polymer ?
#
loop_
_entity_poly.entity_id
_entity_poly.type
_entity_poly.pdbx_seq_one_letter_code
_entity_poly.pdbx_strand_id
1 'polypeptide(L)'
;MDPLSAGMFASIGSAFKFADVAVRIAEVGSENAVFVRTIYVVRSDLEEVERLLSLEPVRKKLAATPGKLPWIKNALQNTRYALNEIGKWVERARVEQESTGSIKFDTKVRWVFSDHEKLVNQEIEAIAKAVKHNDWHNDFEKLSKQAKSKVDEERDALQSSIKGLGKTGLNNFYRRIQ
;
A
#
# COMPACT_ATOMS: atom_id res chain seq x y z
N MET A 1 -1.78 3.75 -40.37
CA MET A 1 -1.14 3.95 -39.05
C MET A 1 -1.84 3.02 -38.09
N ASP A 2 -1.31 1.82 -37.89
CA ASP A 2 -1.94 0.82 -37.04
C ASP A 2 -1.71 1.18 -35.56
N PRO A 3 -2.77 1.28 -34.73
CA PRO A 3 -2.65 1.57 -33.30
C PRO A 3 -2.00 0.43 -32.49
N LEU A 4 -1.58 -0.64 -33.16
CA LEU A 4 -0.93 -1.81 -32.56
C LEU A 4 0.61 -1.69 -32.51
N SER A 5 1.25 -0.78 -33.25
CA SER A 5 2.72 -0.68 -33.24
C SER A 5 3.26 0.26 -32.15
N ALA A 6 2.49 1.26 -31.73
CA ALA A 6 2.88 2.17 -30.65
C ALA A 6 2.76 1.53 -29.23
N GLY A 7 2.00 0.43 -29.10
CA GLY A 7 1.72 -0.23 -27.83
C GLY A 7 2.63 -1.42 -27.48
N MET A 8 3.50 -1.87 -28.39
CA MET A 8 4.28 -3.10 -28.19
C MET A 8 5.50 -2.97 -27.27
N PHE A 9 5.91 -1.75 -26.90
CA PHE A 9 7.04 -1.53 -25.99
C PHE A 9 6.63 -1.16 -24.55
N ALA A 10 5.31 -1.12 -24.28
CA ALA A 10 4.70 -0.99 -22.96
C ALA A 10 4.42 -2.36 -22.31
N SER A 11 5.42 -3.23 -22.30
CA SER A 11 5.27 -4.65 -21.97
C SER A 11 5.82 -5.00 -20.60
N ILE A 12 5.32 -6.09 -20.00
CA ILE A 12 5.88 -6.74 -18.80
C ILE A 12 7.41 -6.94 -18.89
N GLY A 13 7.94 -7.12 -20.11
CA GLY A 13 9.37 -7.26 -20.37
C GLY A 13 10.18 -6.00 -20.04
N SER A 14 9.57 -4.81 -20.10
CA SER A 14 10.21 -3.55 -19.70
C SER A 14 10.43 -3.50 -18.19
N ALA A 15 9.50 -4.04 -17.38
CA ALA A 15 9.68 -4.15 -15.93
C ALA A 15 10.82 -5.12 -15.55
N PHE A 16 10.94 -6.24 -16.27
CA PHE A 16 12.03 -7.19 -16.04
C PHE A 16 13.39 -6.63 -16.49
N LYS A 17 13.47 -5.98 -17.66
CA LYS A 17 14.70 -5.32 -18.12
C LYS A 17 15.13 -4.19 -17.18
N PHE A 18 14.17 -3.45 -16.63
CA PHE A 18 14.42 -2.45 -15.61
C PHE A 18 15.05 -3.10 -14.37
N ALA A 19 14.49 -4.20 -13.87
CA ALA A 19 15.07 -4.94 -12.75
C ALA A 19 16.50 -5.46 -13.06
N ASP A 20 16.71 -6.03 -14.25
CA ASP A 20 18.04 -6.50 -14.71
C ASP A 20 19.11 -5.42 -14.69
N VAL A 21 18.75 -4.21 -15.06
CA VAL A 21 19.68 -3.09 -15.11
C VAL A 21 19.83 -2.43 -13.74
N ALA A 22 18.75 -2.32 -12.95
CA ALA A 22 18.79 -1.81 -11.59
C ALA A 22 19.73 -2.60 -10.68
N VAL A 23 19.74 -3.93 -10.77
CA VAL A 23 20.69 -4.77 -10.03
C VAL A 23 22.14 -4.46 -10.41
N ARG A 24 22.41 -4.19 -11.70
CA ARG A 24 23.78 -3.95 -12.19
C ARG A 24 24.34 -2.59 -11.81
N ILE A 25 23.47 -1.60 -11.61
CA ILE A 25 23.91 -0.23 -11.33
C ILE A 25 24.28 -0.03 -9.86
N ALA A 26 23.79 -0.91 -8.97
CA ALA A 26 24.28 -1.15 -7.61
C ALA A 26 24.68 0.08 -6.76
N GLU A 27 24.14 1.27 -7.05
CA GLU A 27 24.08 2.45 -6.18
C GLU A 27 22.64 2.70 -5.73
N VAL A 28 21.82 1.65 -5.70
CA VAL A 28 20.45 1.72 -5.24
C VAL A 28 20.46 1.55 -3.73
N GLY A 29 20.04 2.59 -3.00
CA GLY A 29 19.81 2.52 -1.57
C GLY A 29 18.93 1.31 -1.17
N SER A 30 19.03 0.90 0.10
CA SER A 30 18.50 -0.40 0.58
C SER A 30 17.04 -0.70 0.19
N GLU A 31 16.17 0.31 0.12
CA GLU A 31 14.75 0.16 -0.24
C GLU A 31 14.53 -0.18 -1.72
N ASN A 32 15.32 0.42 -2.61
CA ASN A 32 15.20 0.20 -4.04
C ASN A 32 15.68 -1.20 -4.45
N ALA A 33 16.64 -1.76 -3.71
CA ALA A 33 17.05 -3.15 -3.85
C ALA A 33 15.91 -4.12 -3.47
N VAL A 34 15.05 -3.77 -2.51
CA VAL A 34 13.86 -4.56 -2.15
C VAL A 34 12.82 -4.53 -3.27
N PHE A 35 12.58 -3.37 -3.88
CA PHE A 35 11.66 -3.25 -5.01
C PHE A 35 12.09 -4.11 -6.21
N VAL A 36 13.36 -4.03 -6.58
CA VAL A 36 13.92 -4.82 -7.69
C VAL A 36 13.87 -6.32 -7.40
N ARG A 37 14.24 -6.72 -6.19
CA ARG A 37 14.15 -8.13 -5.75
C ARG A 37 12.73 -8.64 -5.83
N THR A 38 11.75 -7.83 -5.42
CA THR A 38 10.32 -8.18 -5.50
C THR A 38 9.89 -8.48 -6.93
N ILE A 39 10.32 -7.68 -7.91
CA ILE A 39 10.00 -7.92 -9.34
C ILE A 39 10.52 -9.30 -9.80
N TYR A 40 11.73 -9.70 -9.38
CA TYR A 40 12.27 -11.03 -9.72
C TYR A 40 11.55 -12.17 -9.05
N VAL A 41 11.23 -12.03 -7.76
CA VAL A 41 10.47 -13.04 -7.02
C VAL A 41 9.13 -13.28 -7.70
N VAL A 42 8.40 -12.20 -8.02
CA VAL A 42 7.11 -12.29 -8.71
C VAL A 42 7.25 -12.93 -10.10
N ARG A 43 8.32 -12.63 -10.84
CA ARG A 43 8.61 -13.29 -12.12
C ARG A 43 8.80 -14.80 -11.95
N SER A 44 9.65 -15.20 -11.00
CA SER A 44 9.92 -16.61 -10.71
C SER A 44 8.66 -17.35 -10.28
N ASP A 45 7.82 -16.71 -9.46
CA ASP A 45 6.55 -17.28 -9.00
C ASP A 45 5.57 -17.47 -10.17
N LEU A 46 5.49 -16.50 -11.09
CA LEU A 46 4.66 -16.63 -12.30
C LEU A 46 5.12 -17.82 -13.14
N GLU A 47 6.42 -17.93 -13.41
CA GLU A 47 7.01 -19.02 -14.19
C GLU A 47 6.75 -20.39 -13.52
N GLU A 48 6.90 -20.47 -12.19
CA GLU A 48 6.65 -21.69 -11.43
C GLU A 48 5.18 -22.08 -11.39
N VAL A 49 4.26 -21.13 -11.21
CA VAL A 49 2.82 -21.41 -11.25
C VAL A 49 2.41 -21.90 -12.63
N GLU A 50 2.94 -21.31 -13.71
CA GLU A 50 2.68 -21.80 -15.07
C GLU A 50 3.22 -23.22 -15.28
N ARG A 51 4.44 -23.49 -14.81
CA ARG A 51 5.02 -24.83 -14.83
C ARG A 51 4.12 -25.82 -14.08
N LEU A 52 3.66 -25.49 -12.87
CA LEU A 52 2.77 -26.34 -12.08
C LEU A 52 1.42 -26.57 -12.77
N LEU A 53 0.83 -25.55 -13.40
CA LEU A 53 -0.42 -25.68 -14.16
C LEU A 53 -0.26 -26.50 -15.45
N SER A 54 0.96 -26.64 -15.96
CA SER A 54 1.24 -27.53 -17.09
C SER A 54 1.20 -29.02 -16.69
N LEU A 55 1.37 -29.34 -15.40
CA LEU A 55 1.38 -30.72 -14.89
C LEU A 55 -0.04 -31.30 -14.80
N GLU A 56 -0.24 -32.45 -15.44
CA GLU A 56 -1.53 -33.15 -15.45
C GLU A 56 -2.07 -33.48 -14.04
N PRO A 57 -1.26 -33.96 -13.07
CA PRO A 57 -1.76 -34.25 -11.72
C PRO A 57 -2.30 -33.00 -11.02
N VAL A 58 -1.67 -31.84 -11.23
CA VAL A 58 -2.09 -30.57 -10.67
C VAL A 58 -3.41 -30.12 -11.29
N ARG A 59 -3.53 -30.20 -12.63
CA ARG A 59 -4.78 -29.86 -13.33
C ARG A 59 -5.95 -30.73 -12.88
N LYS A 60 -5.74 -32.05 -12.75
CA LYS A 60 -6.78 -32.98 -12.28
C LYS A 60 -7.25 -32.61 -10.87
N LYS A 61 -6.32 -32.31 -9.96
CA LYS A 61 -6.64 -31.93 -8.58
C LYS A 61 -7.36 -30.58 -8.49
N LEU A 62 -6.96 -29.62 -9.33
CA LEU A 62 -7.64 -28.31 -9.42
C LEU A 62 -9.02 -28.42 -10.06
N ALA A 63 -9.21 -29.28 -11.05
CA ALA A 63 -10.51 -29.53 -11.67
C ALA A 63 -11.51 -30.16 -10.68
N ALA A 64 -11.02 -30.98 -9.75
CA ALA A 64 -11.82 -31.54 -8.67
C ALA A 64 -12.22 -30.50 -7.58
N THR A 65 -11.67 -29.28 -7.62
CA THR A 65 -12.03 -28.20 -6.69
C THR A 65 -12.62 -27.00 -7.44
N PRO A 66 -13.97 -26.90 -7.52
CA PRO A 66 -14.62 -25.81 -8.23
C PRO A 66 -14.14 -24.43 -7.79
N GLY A 67 -14.03 -23.50 -8.74
CA GLY A 67 -13.63 -22.10 -8.48
C GLY A 67 -12.13 -21.86 -8.28
N LYS A 68 -11.33 -22.85 -7.88
CA LYS A 68 -9.87 -22.65 -7.69
C LYS A 68 -9.12 -22.36 -8.98
N LEU A 69 -9.37 -23.13 -10.05
CA LEU A 69 -8.67 -22.92 -11.31
C LEU A 69 -8.99 -21.53 -11.94
N PRO A 70 -10.27 -21.10 -12.03
CA PRO A 70 -10.59 -19.73 -12.44
C PRO A 70 -9.93 -18.66 -11.57
N TRP A 71 -9.94 -18.83 -10.25
CA TRP A 71 -9.30 -17.88 -9.33
C TRP A 71 -7.78 -17.77 -9.57
N ILE A 72 -7.07 -18.90 -9.73
CA ILE A 72 -5.63 -18.91 -10.03
C ILE A 72 -5.36 -18.18 -11.36
N LYS A 73 -6.14 -18.47 -12.40
CA LYS A 73 -5.98 -17.80 -13.71
C LYS A 73 -6.20 -16.29 -13.60
N ASN A 74 -7.19 -15.86 -12.84
CA ASN A 74 -7.45 -14.43 -12.62
C ASN A 74 -6.32 -13.77 -11.81
N ALA A 75 -5.80 -14.44 -10.78
CA ALA A 75 -4.66 -13.97 -10.01
C ALA A 75 -3.41 -13.80 -10.90
N LEU A 76 -3.10 -14.78 -11.75
CA LEU A 76 -2.02 -14.69 -12.73
C LEU A 76 -2.20 -13.48 -13.67
N GLN A 77 -3.42 -13.28 -14.19
CA GLN A 77 -3.73 -12.17 -15.07
C GLN A 77 -3.54 -10.82 -14.36
N ASN A 78 -4.03 -10.68 -13.13
CA ASN A 78 -3.88 -9.47 -12.33
C ASN A 78 -2.41 -9.15 -12.04
N THR A 79 -1.60 -10.16 -11.69
CA THR A 79 -0.17 -9.99 -11.45
C THR A 79 0.56 -9.56 -12.73
N ARG A 80 0.23 -10.16 -13.88
CA ARG A 80 0.78 -9.76 -15.18
C ARG A 80 0.39 -8.33 -15.54
N TYR A 81 -0.86 -7.96 -15.30
CA TYR A 81 -1.36 -6.60 -15.52
C TYR A 81 -0.59 -5.60 -14.64
N ALA A 82 -0.42 -5.88 -13.35
CA ALA A 82 0.32 -5.01 -12.44
C ALA A 82 1.78 -4.81 -12.90
N LEU A 83 2.48 -5.88 -13.27
CA LEU A 83 3.85 -5.79 -13.81
C LEU A 83 3.89 -5.01 -15.13
N ASN A 84 2.85 -5.13 -15.97
CA ASN A 84 2.74 -4.36 -17.20
C ASN A 84 2.54 -2.86 -16.93
N GLU A 85 1.71 -2.50 -15.94
CA GLU A 85 1.53 -1.12 -15.51
C GLU A 85 2.82 -0.53 -14.93
N ILE A 86 3.58 -1.31 -14.15
CA ILE A 86 4.92 -0.92 -13.69
C ILE A 86 5.83 -0.68 -14.90
N GLY A 87 5.85 -1.58 -15.88
CA GLY A 87 6.63 -1.43 -17.11
C GLY A 87 6.27 -0.16 -17.89
N LYS A 88 4.98 0.18 -18.01
CA LYS A 88 4.51 1.43 -18.61
C LYS A 88 4.95 2.67 -17.85
N TRP A 89 4.92 2.62 -16.52
CA TRP A 89 5.32 3.75 -15.68
C TRP A 89 6.82 4.01 -15.81
N VAL A 90 7.64 2.96 -15.75
CA VAL A 90 9.08 3.03 -16.01
C VAL A 90 9.38 3.57 -17.41
N GLU A 91 8.65 3.11 -18.43
CA GLU A 91 8.84 3.55 -19.81
C GLU A 91 8.42 5.01 -20.02
N ARG A 92 7.34 5.48 -19.37
CA ARG A 92 6.96 6.89 -19.40
C ARG A 92 8.01 7.79 -18.76
N ALA A 93 8.48 7.42 -17.57
CA ALA A 93 9.57 8.14 -16.91
C ALA A 93 10.84 8.19 -17.79
N ARG A 94 11.10 7.13 -18.58
CA ARG A 94 12.18 7.11 -19.59
C ARG A 94 11.95 8.14 -20.71
N VAL A 95 10.77 8.15 -21.32
CA VAL A 95 10.47 8.96 -22.52
C VAL A 95 10.35 10.45 -22.19
N GLU A 96 9.69 10.79 -21.09
CA GLU A 96 9.45 12.18 -20.69
C GLU A 96 10.76 12.94 -20.47
N GLN A 97 11.81 12.24 -20.01
CA GLN A 97 13.12 12.84 -19.76
C GLN A 97 14.09 12.75 -20.95
N GLU A 98 13.90 11.84 -21.90
CA GLU A 98 14.66 11.81 -23.16
C GLU A 98 14.45 13.05 -24.03
N SER A 99 13.32 13.73 -23.85
CA SER A 99 13.06 15.04 -24.46
C SER A 99 14.09 16.13 -24.06
N THR A 100 14.92 15.88 -23.02
CA THR A 100 15.94 16.81 -22.50
C THR A 100 17.40 16.46 -22.81
N GLY A 101 17.67 15.36 -23.53
CA GLY A 101 19.01 15.06 -24.07
C GLY A 101 19.64 13.73 -23.63
N SER A 102 20.46 13.18 -24.52
CA SER A 102 20.95 11.79 -24.57
C SER A 102 21.70 11.31 -23.31
N ILE A 103 21.02 10.47 -22.51
CA ILE A 103 21.58 9.88 -21.29
C ILE A 103 21.55 8.35 -21.39
N LYS A 104 22.57 7.68 -20.83
CA LYS A 104 22.69 6.20 -20.80
C LYS A 104 21.60 5.59 -19.92
N PHE A 105 21.11 4.41 -20.28
CA PHE A 105 20.03 3.69 -19.58
C PHE A 105 20.31 3.51 -18.07
N ASP A 106 21.58 3.44 -17.66
CA ASP A 106 21.95 3.30 -16.25
C ASP A 106 21.66 4.54 -15.38
N THR A 107 21.91 5.72 -15.94
CA THR A 107 21.54 6.97 -15.28
C THR A 107 20.02 7.11 -15.18
N LYS A 108 19.27 6.52 -16.12
CA LYS A 108 17.78 6.54 -16.11
C LYS A 108 17.20 5.71 -14.98
N VAL A 109 17.77 4.53 -14.72
CA VAL A 109 17.32 3.69 -13.61
C VAL A 109 17.58 4.38 -12.26
N ARG A 110 18.75 5.01 -12.10
CA ARG A 110 19.06 5.83 -10.92
C ARG A 110 18.05 6.97 -10.71
N TRP A 111 17.58 7.58 -11.80
CA TRP A 111 16.61 8.66 -11.74
C TRP A 111 15.22 8.19 -11.33
N VAL A 112 14.73 7.07 -11.87
CA VAL A 112 13.44 6.46 -11.46
C VAL A 112 13.42 6.20 -9.95
N PHE A 113 14.53 5.72 -9.40
CA PHE A 113 14.67 5.53 -7.96
C PHE A 113 14.72 6.83 -7.16
N SER A 114 15.43 7.84 -7.65
CA SER A 114 15.43 9.16 -7.02
C SER A 114 14.03 9.80 -7.02
N ASP A 115 13.25 9.56 -8.07
CA ASP A 115 11.89 10.09 -8.18
C ASP A 115 10.92 9.35 -7.24
N HIS A 116 11.06 8.03 -7.13
CA HIS A 116 10.33 7.23 -6.14
C HIS A 116 10.63 7.69 -4.70
N GLU A 117 11.90 7.89 -4.36
CA GLU A 117 12.32 8.40 -3.06
C GLU A 117 11.74 9.80 -2.76
N LYS A 118 11.69 10.69 -3.77
CA LYS A 118 11.04 12.00 -3.63
C LYS A 118 9.54 11.87 -3.36
N LEU A 119 8.84 11.01 -4.08
CA LEU A 119 7.40 10.80 -3.89
C LEU A 119 7.09 10.25 -2.50
N VAL A 120 7.86 9.26 -2.03
CA VAL A 120 7.72 8.71 -0.67
C VAL A 120 7.98 9.79 0.37
N ASN A 121 9.04 10.60 0.20
CA ASN A 121 9.33 11.71 1.11
C ASN A 121 8.23 12.77 1.12
N GLN A 122 7.63 13.09 -0.03
CA GLN A 122 6.49 14.00 -0.10
C GLN A 122 5.26 13.44 0.60
N GLU A 123 4.99 12.13 0.47
CA GLU A 123 3.88 11.47 1.14
C GLU A 123 4.08 11.45 2.66
N ILE A 124 5.29 11.12 3.13
CA ILE A 124 5.67 11.21 4.54
C ILE A 124 5.51 12.63 5.06
N GLU A 125 5.95 13.64 4.30
CA GLU A 125 5.83 15.04 4.69
C GLU A 125 4.36 15.49 4.74
N ALA A 126 3.53 15.04 3.79
CA ALA A 126 2.10 15.31 3.79
C ALA A 126 1.40 14.67 5.00
N ILE A 127 1.75 13.42 5.34
CA ILE A 127 1.27 12.74 6.55
C ILE A 127 1.73 13.49 7.80
N ALA A 128 3.00 13.87 7.88
CA ALA A 128 3.53 14.62 9.02
C ALA A 128 2.85 15.99 9.17
N LYS A 129 2.59 16.69 8.06
CA LYS A 129 1.81 17.95 8.06
C LYS A 129 0.38 17.73 8.50
N ALA A 130 -0.30 16.68 8.03
CA ALA A 130 -1.65 16.34 8.46
C ALA A 130 -1.70 16.00 9.96
N VAL A 131 -0.72 15.25 10.47
CA VAL A 131 -0.58 14.95 11.90
C VAL A 131 -0.33 16.22 12.71
N LYS A 132 0.53 17.13 12.23
CA LYS A 132 0.84 18.39 12.91
C LYS A 132 -0.31 19.40 12.89
N HIS A 133 -1.12 19.41 11.83
CA HIS A 133 -2.28 20.30 11.69
C HIS A 133 -3.57 19.75 12.29
N ASN A 134 -3.63 18.46 12.61
CA ASN A 134 -4.69 17.93 13.46
C ASN A 134 -4.46 18.46 14.88
N ASP A 135 -5.40 19.26 15.38
CA ASP A 135 -5.37 19.78 16.74
C ASP A 135 -5.93 18.72 17.72
N TRP A 136 -5.21 17.59 17.80
CA TRP A 136 -5.55 16.47 18.69
C TRP A 136 -5.73 16.92 20.14
N HIS A 137 -5.06 18.01 20.53
CA HIS A 137 -5.15 18.56 21.88
C HIS A 137 -6.54 19.18 22.13
N ASN A 138 -7.04 19.97 21.17
CA ASN A 138 -8.39 20.52 21.26
C ASN A 138 -9.48 19.45 21.16
N ASP A 139 -9.30 18.43 20.33
CA ASP A 139 -10.30 17.36 20.21
C ASP A 139 -10.32 16.45 21.44
N PHE A 140 -9.17 16.13 22.04
CA PHE A 140 -9.13 15.38 23.30
C PHE A 140 -9.72 16.15 24.48
N GLU A 141 -9.47 17.47 24.56
CA GLU A 141 -10.12 18.32 25.56
C GLU A 141 -11.64 18.37 25.40
N LYS A 142 -12.13 18.52 24.16
CA LYS A 142 -13.57 18.52 23.87
C LYS A 142 -14.21 17.19 24.25
N LEU A 143 -13.59 16.07 23.86
CA LEU A 143 -14.07 14.73 24.22
C LEU A 143 -14.06 14.51 25.73
N SER A 144 -13.04 14.97 26.44
CA SER A 144 -12.96 14.93 27.91
C SER A 144 -14.08 15.76 28.57
N LYS A 145 -14.33 16.98 28.07
CA LYS A 145 -15.41 17.86 28.54
C LYS A 145 -16.79 17.23 28.30
N GLN A 146 -17.03 16.67 27.12
CA GLN A 146 -18.28 15.98 26.78
C GLN A 146 -18.50 14.74 27.64
N ALA A 147 -17.46 13.92 27.84
CA ALA A 147 -17.54 12.74 28.71
C ALA A 147 -17.84 13.13 30.17
N LYS A 148 -17.21 14.18 30.70
CA LYS A 148 -17.49 14.69 32.05
C LYS A 148 -18.92 15.20 32.19
N SER A 149 -19.40 16.01 31.23
CA SER A 149 -20.78 16.53 31.23
C SER A 149 -21.80 15.39 31.28
N LYS A 150 -21.61 14.36 30.46
CA LYS A 150 -22.53 13.22 30.42
C LYS A 150 -22.53 12.42 31.72
N VAL A 151 -21.35 12.24 32.33
CA VAL A 151 -21.24 11.58 33.65
C VAL A 151 -21.96 12.41 34.72
N ASP A 152 -21.81 13.73 34.72
CA ASP A 152 -22.47 14.61 35.68
C ASP A 152 -24.00 14.60 35.51
N GLU A 153 -24.50 14.58 34.26
CA GLU A 153 -25.93 14.43 33.95
C GLU A 153 -26.50 13.08 34.46
N GLU A 154 -25.80 11.97 34.23
CA GLU A 154 -26.20 10.65 34.73
C GLU A 154 -26.21 10.61 36.26
N ARG A 155 -25.25 11.27 36.89
CA ARG A 155 -25.15 11.38 38.35
C ARG A 155 -26.32 12.17 38.95
N ASP A 156 -26.69 13.29 38.34
CA ASP A 156 -27.82 14.12 38.78
C ASP A 156 -29.16 13.39 38.57
N ALA A 157 -29.30 12.64 37.47
CA ALA A 157 -30.46 11.78 37.22
C ALA A 157 -30.59 10.66 38.26
N LEU A 158 -29.49 10.04 38.67
CA LEU A 158 -29.49 9.00 39.72
C LEU A 158 -29.76 9.58 41.11
N GLN A 159 -29.19 10.75 41.42
CA GLN A 159 -29.43 11.43 42.69
C GLN A 159 -30.89 11.83 42.85
N SER A 160 -31.55 12.30 41.78
CA SER A 160 -32.97 12.65 41.80
C SER A 160 -33.90 11.42 41.86
N SER A 161 -33.46 10.29 41.31
CA SER A 161 -34.26 9.05 41.28
C SER A 161 -34.20 8.25 42.59
N ILE A 162 -33.15 8.40 43.41
CA ILE A 162 -32.98 7.64 44.65
C ILE A 162 -33.17 8.56 45.87
N LYS A 163 -34.33 8.46 46.53
CA LYS A 163 -34.61 9.21 47.76
C LYS A 163 -33.59 8.90 48.86
N GLY A 164 -32.92 9.94 49.36
CA GLY A 164 -31.98 9.85 50.48
C GLY A 164 -30.51 9.69 50.09
N LEU A 165 -30.18 9.59 48.80
CA LEU A 165 -28.79 9.47 48.35
C LEU A 165 -28.13 10.85 48.22
N GLY A 166 -27.36 11.25 49.24
CA GLY A 166 -26.60 12.52 49.21
C GLY A 166 -25.36 12.48 48.31
N LYS A 167 -24.82 13.65 47.95
CA LYS A 167 -23.63 13.81 47.09
C LYS A 167 -22.42 12.96 47.52
N THR A 168 -22.23 12.79 48.83
CA THR A 168 -21.14 11.99 49.41
C THR A 168 -21.32 10.48 49.18
N GLY A 169 -22.56 9.99 49.25
CA GLY A 169 -22.86 8.58 48.99
C GLY A 169 -22.65 8.20 47.53
N LEU A 170 -23.07 9.09 46.63
CA LEU A 170 -22.86 8.92 45.19
C LEU A 170 -21.37 8.92 44.82
N ASN A 171 -20.57 9.84 45.38
CA ASN A 171 -19.11 9.87 45.17
C ASN A 171 -18.41 8.57 45.59
N ASN A 172 -18.81 7.97 46.72
CA ASN A 172 -18.25 6.70 47.18
C ASN A 172 -18.71 5.51 46.33
N PHE A 173 -19.92 5.54 45.77
CA PHE A 173 -20.41 4.50 44.85
C PHE A 173 -19.58 4.46 43.56
N TYR A 174 -19.41 5.61 42.89
CA TYR A 174 -18.65 5.68 41.64
C TYR A 174 -17.17 5.31 41.81
N ARG A 175 -16.53 5.70 42.92
CA ARG A 175 -15.13 5.31 43.23
C ARG A 175 -14.95 3.81 43.50
N ARG A 176 -16.01 3.07 43.76
CA ARG A 176 -15.96 1.62 44.07
C ARG A 176 -16.16 0.73 42.85
N ILE A 177 -16.69 1.27 41.76
CA ILE A 177 -17.04 0.54 40.54
C ILE A 177 -16.00 0.74 39.42
N GLN A 178 -15.23 1.83 39.46
CA GLN A 178 -14.02 2.01 38.65
C GLN A 178 -12.83 1.28 39.29
#